data_AF-A0AAN7LBN7-F1
#
_entry.id   AF-A0AAN7LBN7-F1
#
_cell.length_a   1.000
_cell.length_b   1.000
_cell.length_c   1.000
_cell.angle_alpha   90.00
_cell.angle_beta   90.00
_cell.angle_gamma   90.00
#
_symmetry.space_group_name_H-M   'P 1'
#
loop_
_entity.id
_entity.type
_entity.pdbx_description
1 polymer ?
#
loop_
_entity_poly.entity_id
_entity_poly.type
_entity_poly.pdbx_seq_one_letter_code
_entity_poly.pdbx_strand_id
1 'polypeptide(L)'
;MSSQAGQVGIYGYIAYSASKLGLRGQVKALQQEVIADNIHIWLIFPPDTDIPGLEEVENFCLQKIRDDPSSQSIISESSGAMKAEDVAKKALNGIKNGSFMVPCNFEGFLLSIAIASLSPQRSFVMAFVEVVSIGLVPFAALFFQWNWYGSGMRNRSSLLCLST
;
A
#
# COMPACT_ATOMS: atom_id res chain seq x y z
N MET A 1 -6.65 -7.67 7.10
CA MET A 1 -6.27 -6.30 6.67
C MET A 1 -4.90 -6.33 6.02
N SER A 2 -4.70 -5.57 4.92
CA SER A 2 -3.42 -5.43 4.25
C SER A 2 -2.73 -4.11 4.69
N SER A 3 -2.14 -3.36 3.76
CA SER A 3 -1.51 -2.03 3.90
C SER A 3 -1.34 -1.45 2.49
N GLN A 4 -1.17 -0.14 2.33
CA GLN A 4 -0.73 0.43 1.05
C GLN A 4 0.58 -0.20 0.54
N ALA A 5 1.52 -0.58 1.42
CA ALA A 5 2.71 -1.35 1.04
C ALA A 5 2.41 -2.81 0.64
N GLY A 6 1.16 -3.25 0.78
CA GLY A 6 0.61 -4.48 0.22
C GLY A 6 0.03 -4.31 -1.18
N GLN A 7 0.07 -3.12 -1.74
CA GLN A 7 -0.34 -2.80 -3.11
C GLN A 7 0.88 -2.60 -4.02
N VAL A 8 2.00 -2.17 -3.45
CA VAL A 8 3.26 -1.90 -4.15
C VAL A 8 4.46 -2.39 -3.34
N GLY A 9 5.50 -2.87 -4.01
CA GLY A 9 6.75 -3.27 -3.36
C GLY A 9 7.60 -2.04 -3.01
N ILE A 10 7.99 -1.93 -1.73
CA ILE A 10 8.71 -0.79 -1.19
C ILE A 10 10.14 -1.21 -0.79
N TYR A 11 11.14 -0.39 -1.13
CA TYR A 11 12.54 -0.64 -0.75
C TYR A 11 12.69 -0.72 0.78
N GLY A 12 13.40 -1.73 1.28
CA GLY A 12 13.56 -1.97 2.73
C GLY A 12 12.39 -2.69 3.41
N TYR A 13 11.27 -2.92 2.71
CA TYR A 13 10.06 -3.58 3.25
C TYR A 13 9.77 -4.95 2.61
N ILE A 14 10.76 -5.63 2.03
CA ILE A 14 10.56 -6.85 1.21
C ILE A 14 9.65 -7.88 1.88
N ALA A 15 9.97 -8.30 3.11
CA ALA A 15 9.19 -9.32 3.82
C ALA A 15 7.78 -8.83 4.18
N TYR A 16 7.66 -7.56 4.56
CA TYR A 16 6.38 -6.92 4.90
C TYR A 16 5.48 -6.81 3.67
N SER A 17 5.99 -6.22 2.58
CA SER A 17 5.30 -6.10 1.31
C SER A 17 4.89 -7.46 0.76
N ALA A 18 5.78 -8.47 0.78
CA ALA A 18 5.45 -9.83 0.31
C ALA A 18 4.27 -10.42 1.09
N SER A 19 4.29 -10.30 2.42
CA SER A 19 3.21 -10.80 3.29
C SER A 19 1.89 -10.09 2.99
N LYS A 20 1.91 -8.76 2.81
CA LYS A 20 0.71 -7.93 2.59
C LYS A 20 0.15 -8.04 1.16
N LEU A 21 1.01 -8.22 0.16
CA LEU A 21 0.65 -8.54 -1.23
C LEU A 21 0.05 -9.94 -1.33
N GLY A 22 0.61 -10.91 -0.62
CA GLY A 22 0.12 -12.30 -0.60
C GLY A 22 -1.34 -12.40 -0.17
N LEU A 23 -1.76 -11.57 0.79
CA LEU A 23 -3.16 -11.50 1.22
C LEU A 23 -4.11 -11.19 0.06
N ARG A 24 -3.72 -10.36 -0.92
CA ARG A 24 -4.57 -10.01 -2.07
C ARG A 24 -4.89 -11.21 -2.95
N GLY A 25 -3.91 -12.07 -3.23
CA GLY A 25 -4.13 -13.31 -3.97
C GLY A 25 -5.03 -14.26 -3.18
N GLN A 26 -4.74 -14.45 -1.89
CA GLN A 26 -5.49 -15.34 -1.01
C GLN A 26 -6.96 -14.94 -0.91
N VAL A 27 -7.29 -13.66 -0.67
CA VAL A 27 -8.69 -13.25 -0.53
C VAL A 27 -9.47 -13.32 -1.84
N LYS A 28 -8.81 -13.16 -2.99
CA LYS A 28 -9.46 -13.29 -4.31
C LYS A 28 -9.86 -14.73 -4.57
N ALA A 29 -8.94 -15.67 -4.32
CA ALA A 29 -9.22 -17.09 -4.44
C ALA A 29 -10.32 -17.52 -3.45
N LEU A 30 -10.17 -17.14 -2.17
CA LEU A 30 -11.14 -17.47 -1.14
C LEU A 30 -12.53 -16.91 -1.46
N GLN A 31 -12.62 -15.70 -2.02
CA GLN A 31 -13.90 -15.13 -2.43
C GLN A 31 -14.61 -15.97 -3.50
N GLN A 32 -13.88 -16.62 -4.40
CA GLN A 32 -14.48 -17.52 -5.40
C GLN A 32 -15.01 -18.81 -4.77
N GLU A 33 -14.39 -19.29 -3.70
CA GLU A 33 -14.82 -20.49 -2.98
C GLU A 33 -16.08 -20.22 -2.15
N VAL A 34 -16.15 -19.08 -1.45
CA VAL A 34 -17.22 -18.81 -0.46
C VAL A 34 -18.40 -17.98 -0.99
N ILE A 35 -18.35 -17.51 -2.25
CA ILE A 35 -19.43 -16.67 -2.80
C ILE A 35 -20.76 -17.43 -2.91
N ALA A 36 -20.71 -18.75 -3.13
CA ALA A 36 -21.89 -19.61 -3.20
C ALA A 36 -22.67 -19.63 -1.86
N ASP A 37 -21.97 -19.46 -0.74
CA ASP A 37 -22.55 -19.40 0.61
C ASP A 37 -23.00 -17.98 1.00
N ASN A 38 -23.01 -17.04 0.05
CA ASN A 38 -23.30 -15.61 0.29
C ASN A 38 -22.35 -14.96 1.32
N ILE A 39 -21.12 -15.47 1.42
CA ILE A 39 -20.06 -14.88 2.25
C ILE A 39 -19.24 -13.92 1.40
N HIS A 40 -19.04 -12.72 1.92
CA HIS A 40 -18.33 -11.64 1.26
C HIS A 40 -17.07 -11.31 2.05
N ILE A 41 -15.96 -11.11 1.34
CA ILE A 41 -14.66 -10.81 1.90
C ILE A 41 -14.24 -9.42 1.40
N TRP A 42 -13.70 -8.63 2.32
CA TRP A 42 -13.22 -7.28 2.04
C TRP A 42 -11.75 -7.17 2.41
N LEU A 43 -10.96 -6.51 1.57
CA LEU A 43 -9.56 -6.24 1.80
C LEU A 43 -9.33 -4.74 1.95
N ILE A 44 -8.95 -4.33 3.15
CA ILE A 44 -8.69 -2.93 3.51
C ILE A 44 -7.18 -2.64 3.39
N PHE A 45 -6.84 -1.49 2.81
CA PHE A 45 -5.48 -0.99 2.62
C PHE A 45 -5.28 0.32 3.41
N PRO A 46 -4.99 0.23 4.72
CA PRO A 46 -4.72 1.42 5.52
C PRO A 46 -3.38 2.07 5.15
N PRO A 47 -3.27 3.40 5.26
CA PRO A 47 -1.99 4.10 5.32
C PRO A 47 -1.34 3.93 6.70
N ASP A 48 -0.19 4.55 6.89
CA ASP A 48 0.37 4.75 8.22
C ASP A 48 -0.66 5.45 9.11
N THR A 49 -0.87 4.88 10.29
CA THR A 49 -1.94 5.27 11.21
C THR A 49 -1.33 5.85 12.46
N ASP A 50 -1.81 7.01 12.91
CA ASP A 50 -1.39 7.64 14.17
C ASP A 50 -1.79 6.74 15.33
N ILE A 51 -0.84 5.91 15.76
CA ILE A 51 -0.93 5.06 16.94
C ILE A 51 0.25 5.49 17.81
N PRO A 52 0.11 5.62 19.14
CA PRO A 52 1.22 5.99 20.01
C PRO A 52 2.47 5.10 19.83
N GLY A 53 2.29 3.83 19.46
CA GLY A 53 3.39 2.92 19.14
C GLY A 53 4.09 3.19 17.79
N LEU A 54 3.46 3.89 16.84
CA LEU A 54 4.10 4.32 15.60
C LEU A 54 5.09 5.45 15.90
N GLU A 55 4.74 6.41 16.74
CA GLU A 55 5.64 7.47 17.20
C GLU A 55 6.86 6.87 17.94
N GLU A 56 6.66 5.87 18.78
CA GLU A 56 7.77 5.20 19.48
C GLU A 56 8.70 4.45 18.52
N VAL A 57 8.14 3.74 17.53
CA VAL A 57 8.93 3.04 16.51
C VAL A 57 9.63 4.02 15.57
N GLU A 58 8.97 5.09 15.14
CA GLU A 58 9.58 6.15 14.34
C GLU A 58 10.69 6.86 15.11
N ASN A 59 10.48 7.19 16.39
CA ASN A 59 11.52 7.78 17.23
C ASN A 59 12.71 6.83 17.44
N PHE A 60 12.46 5.53 17.64
CA PHE A 60 13.51 4.52 17.73
C PHE A 60 14.25 4.34 16.39
N CYS A 61 13.54 4.34 15.27
CA CYS A 61 14.11 4.30 13.93
C CYS A 61 14.91 5.56 13.61
N LEU A 62 14.42 6.75 13.98
CA LEU A 62 15.12 8.03 13.84
C LEU A 62 16.40 8.07 14.68
N GLN A 63 16.39 7.49 15.88
CA GLN A 63 17.60 7.32 16.68
C GLN A 63 18.60 6.40 15.97
N LYS A 64 18.13 5.27 15.44
CA LYS A 64 18.96 4.32 14.69
C LYS A 64 19.51 4.91 13.38
N ILE A 65 18.75 5.80 12.72
CA ILE A 65 19.18 6.56 11.53
C ILE A 65 20.22 7.62 11.89
N ARG A 66 20.12 8.23 13.08
CA ARG A 66 21.14 9.17 13.59
C ARG A 66 22.45 8.45 13.91
N ASP A 67 22.37 7.24 14.45
CA ASP A 67 23.53 6.42 14.81
C ASP A 67 24.14 5.70 13.59
N ASP A 68 23.35 5.42 12.55
CA ASP A 68 23.79 4.85 11.28
C ASP A 68 23.01 5.45 10.08
N PRO A 69 23.51 6.55 9.49
CA PRO A 69 22.84 7.26 8.39
C PRO A 69 22.75 6.43 7.09
N SER A 70 23.37 5.25 7.02
CA SER A 70 23.21 4.31 5.91
C SER A 70 21.84 3.64 5.85
N SER A 71 21.17 3.55 6.99
CA SER A 71 20.00 2.72 7.22
C SER A 71 18.68 3.47 7.02
N GLN A 72 18.71 4.63 6.36
CA GLN A 72 17.53 5.43 6.03
C GLN A 72 16.56 4.60 5.17
N SER A 73 15.59 3.97 5.82
CA SER A 73 14.36 3.51 5.17
C SER A 73 13.57 4.76 4.82
N ILE A 74 13.78 5.28 3.61
CA ILE A 74 13.26 6.54 3.04
C ILE A 74 11.70 6.68 3.06
N ILE A 75 10.94 5.77 3.68
CA ILE A 75 9.57 5.50 3.21
C ILE A 75 8.51 5.64 4.32
N SER A 76 8.79 6.40 5.38
CA SER A 76 7.77 6.85 6.35
C SER A 76 7.21 8.25 6.05
N GLU A 77 7.73 8.98 5.05
CA GLU A 77 7.34 10.39 4.83
C GLU A 77 6.32 10.63 3.69
N SER A 78 5.97 9.62 2.89
CA SER A 78 5.19 9.84 1.66
C SER A 78 3.68 9.74 1.85
N SER A 79 3.19 8.91 2.76
CA SER A 79 1.75 8.74 2.99
C SER A 79 1.37 9.49 4.25
N GLY A 80 0.67 10.62 4.11
CA GLY A 80 0.17 11.38 5.26
C GLY A 80 -0.55 10.48 6.25
N ALA A 81 -0.12 10.54 7.53
CA ALA A 81 -0.67 9.71 8.59
C ALA A 81 -2.18 9.96 8.75
N MET A 82 -2.93 8.88 8.99
CA MET A 82 -4.37 8.91 9.14
C MET A 82 -4.78 8.49 10.54
N LYS A 83 -5.79 9.13 11.11
CA LYS A 83 -6.35 8.74 12.41
C LYS A 83 -7.03 7.37 12.32
N ALA A 84 -6.86 6.56 13.36
CA ALA A 84 -7.45 5.22 13.44
C ALA A 84 -8.98 5.24 13.29
N GLU A 85 -9.65 6.27 13.82
CA GLU A 85 -11.10 6.43 13.70
C GLU A 85 -11.53 6.63 12.25
N ASP A 86 -10.75 7.34 11.46
CA ASP A 86 -11.07 7.61 10.06
C ASP A 86 -10.80 6.39 9.18
N VAL A 87 -9.74 5.63 9.47
CA VAL A 87 -9.50 4.31 8.86
C VAL A 87 -10.67 3.37 9.15
N ALA A 88 -11.15 3.32 10.40
CA ALA A 88 -12.29 2.50 10.81
C ALA A 88 -13.59 2.91 10.08
N LYS A 89 -13.87 4.21 9.97
CA LYS A 89 -15.01 4.72 9.20
C LYS A 89 -14.93 4.32 7.72
N LYS A 90 -13.76 4.43 7.09
CA LYS A 90 -13.55 4.00 5.69
C LYS A 90 -13.77 2.51 5.53
N ALA A 91 -13.25 1.69 6.44
CA ALA A 91 -13.48 0.25 6.46
C ALA A 91 -14.97 -0.10 6.53
N LEU A 92 -15.70 0.46 7.49
CA LEU A 92 -17.13 0.22 7.65
C LEU A 92 -17.95 0.67 6.44
N ASN A 93 -17.62 1.83 5.85
CA ASN A 93 -18.29 2.30 4.65
C ASN A 93 -18.00 1.41 3.43
N GLY A 94 -16.77 0.90 3.30
CA GLY A 94 -16.42 -0.07 2.26
C GLY A 94 -17.21 -1.38 2.39
N ILE A 95 -17.41 -1.86 3.61
CA ILE A 95 -18.25 -3.03 3.89
C ILE A 95 -19.71 -2.75 3.51
N LYS A 96 -20.28 -1.62 3.95
CA LYS A 96 -21.65 -1.21 3.60
C LYS A 96 -21.87 -1.09 2.10
N ASN A 97 -20.88 -0.59 1.37
CA ASN A 97 -20.94 -0.43 -0.08
C ASN A 97 -20.60 -1.71 -0.86
N GLY A 98 -20.30 -2.82 -0.17
CA GLY A 98 -19.94 -4.09 -0.81
C GLY A 98 -18.65 -4.03 -1.62
N SER A 99 -17.72 -3.12 -1.29
CA SER A 99 -16.50 -2.86 -2.07
C SER A 99 -15.39 -3.85 -1.72
N PHE A 100 -15.05 -4.77 -2.62
CA PHE A 100 -14.06 -5.82 -2.36
C PHE A 100 -12.70 -5.28 -1.89
N MET A 101 -12.22 -4.19 -2.49
CA MET A 101 -11.03 -3.45 -2.05
C MET A 101 -11.42 -2.12 -1.44
N VAL A 102 -10.93 -1.83 -0.23
CA VAL A 102 -11.25 -0.61 0.51
C VAL A 102 -9.99 0.25 0.67
N PRO A 103 -9.78 1.24 -0.22
CA PRO A 103 -8.73 2.23 -0.07
C PRO A 103 -9.11 3.30 0.95
N CYS A 104 -8.14 3.74 1.75
CA CYS A 104 -8.36 4.70 2.83
C CYS A 104 -8.09 6.16 2.43
N ASN A 105 -7.14 6.39 1.52
CA ASN A 105 -6.75 7.70 0.99
C ASN A 105 -6.71 7.69 -0.56
N PHE A 106 -6.41 8.84 -1.15
CA PHE A 106 -6.37 8.99 -2.61
C PHE A 106 -5.24 8.17 -3.26
N GLU A 107 -4.07 8.12 -2.64
CA GLU A 107 -2.94 7.31 -3.11
C GLU A 107 -3.30 5.81 -3.12
N GLY A 108 -3.86 5.29 -2.03
CA GLY A 108 -4.34 3.91 -1.93
C GLY A 108 -5.46 3.60 -2.92
N PHE A 109 -6.26 4.60 -3.31
CA PHE A 109 -7.26 4.46 -4.38
C PHE A 109 -6.61 4.30 -5.75
N LEU A 110 -5.64 5.15 -6.10
CA LEU A 110 -4.87 5.01 -7.35
C LEU A 110 -4.12 3.68 -7.41
N LEU A 111 -3.47 3.28 -6.32
CA LEU A 111 -2.83 1.97 -6.21
C LEU A 111 -3.84 0.83 -6.34
N SER A 112 -5.05 0.96 -5.78
CA SER A 112 -6.12 -0.03 -5.95
C SER A 112 -6.51 -0.18 -7.41
N ILE A 113 -6.65 0.92 -8.16
CA ILE A 113 -6.93 0.88 -9.60
C ILE A 113 -5.78 0.21 -10.36
N ALA A 114 -4.53 0.56 -10.05
CA ALA A 114 -3.35 -0.01 -10.69
C ALA A 114 -3.31 -1.55 -10.55
N ILE A 115 -3.81 -2.06 -9.44
CA ILE A 115 -3.85 -3.49 -9.13
C ILE A 115 -5.25 -4.11 -9.27
N ALA A 116 -6.24 -3.40 -9.79
CA ALA A 116 -7.62 -3.90 -9.82
C ALA A 116 -7.84 -5.04 -10.83
N SER A 117 -6.85 -5.33 -11.68
CA SER A 117 -6.94 -6.44 -12.63
C SER A 117 -7.38 -7.73 -11.93
N LEU A 118 -8.46 -8.32 -12.44
CA LEU A 118 -9.11 -9.53 -11.94
C LEU A 118 -9.53 -9.47 -10.46
N SER A 119 -9.92 -8.30 -9.91
CA SER A 119 -10.68 -8.27 -8.65
C SER A 119 -12.19 -8.40 -8.91
N PRO A 120 -12.95 -9.00 -7.96
CA PRO A 120 -14.40 -8.98 -8.00
C PRO A 120 -14.94 -7.55 -8.12
N GLN A 121 -15.65 -7.25 -9.22
CA GLN A 121 -16.28 -5.95 -9.45
C GLN A 121 -17.76 -6.00 -9.08
N ARG A 122 -18.17 -5.06 -8.23
CA ARG A 122 -19.56 -4.90 -7.77
C ARG A 122 -20.29 -3.74 -8.44
N SER A 123 -19.55 -2.83 -9.06
CA SER A 123 -20.09 -1.62 -9.69
C SER A 123 -19.61 -1.49 -11.12
N PHE A 124 -20.54 -1.33 -12.05
CA PHE A 124 -20.24 -1.07 -13.46
C PHE A 124 -19.42 0.21 -13.66
N VAL A 125 -19.67 1.24 -12.85
CA VAL A 125 -18.91 2.49 -12.91
C VAL A 125 -17.47 2.26 -12.50
N MET A 126 -17.21 1.49 -11.44
CA MET A 126 -15.86 1.18 -11.01
C MET A 126 -15.12 0.34 -12.07
N ALA A 127 -15.80 -0.66 -12.65
CA ALA A 127 -15.24 -1.45 -13.75
C ALA A 127 -14.87 -0.57 -14.96
N PHE A 128 -15.71 0.41 -15.31
CA PHE A 128 -15.40 1.37 -16.37
C PHE A 128 -14.17 2.23 -16.03
N VAL A 129 -14.11 2.77 -14.80
CA VAL A 129 -12.94 3.54 -14.34
C VAL A 129 -11.68 2.70 -14.43
N GLU A 130 -11.70 1.44 -14.01
CA GLU A 130 -10.54 0.54 -14.09
C GLU A 130 -10.10 0.30 -15.53
N VAL A 131 -11.05 0.03 -16.44
CA VAL A 131 -10.75 -0.21 -17.86
C VAL A 131 -10.12 1.02 -18.52
N VAL A 132 -10.66 2.22 -18.28
CA VAL A 132 -10.09 3.47 -18.84
C VAL A 132 -8.74 3.81 -18.19
N SER A 133 -8.59 3.51 -16.90
CA SER A 133 -7.39 3.85 -16.14
C SER A 133 -6.23 2.86 -16.32
N ILE A 134 -6.47 1.69 -16.92
CA ILE A 134 -5.47 0.61 -17.04
C ILE A 134 -4.23 1.01 -17.84
N GLY A 135 -4.34 2.01 -18.73
CA GLY A 135 -3.19 2.57 -19.44
C GLY A 135 -2.55 3.75 -18.70
N LEU A 136 -3.38 4.66 -18.17
CA LEU A 136 -2.92 5.92 -17.60
C LEU A 136 -2.24 5.73 -16.24
N VAL A 137 -2.82 4.90 -15.36
CA VAL A 137 -2.32 4.74 -13.99
C VAL A 137 -0.99 3.98 -13.96
N PRO A 138 -0.81 2.85 -14.66
CA PRO A 138 0.51 2.20 -14.77
C PRO A 138 1.55 3.09 -15.43
N PHE A 139 1.17 3.89 -16.44
CA PHE A 139 2.08 4.85 -17.06
C PHE A 139 2.56 5.91 -16.05
N ALA A 140 1.66 6.50 -15.26
CA ALA A 140 2.04 7.42 -14.18
C ALA A 140 2.92 6.74 -13.12
N ALA A 141 2.62 5.48 -12.79
CA ALA A 141 3.40 4.70 -11.83
C ALA A 141 4.85 4.48 -12.26
N LEU A 142 5.16 4.46 -13.57
CA LEU A 142 6.54 4.37 -14.06
C LEU A 142 7.37 5.58 -13.63
N PHE A 143 6.79 6.79 -13.60
CA PHE A 143 7.49 7.99 -13.13
C PHE A 143 7.78 7.93 -11.63
N PHE A 144 6.82 7.45 -10.84
CA PHE A 144 7.02 7.22 -9.40
C PHE A 144 8.11 6.19 -9.13
N GLN A 145 8.07 5.05 -9.84
CA GLN A 145 9.11 4.02 -9.73
C GLN A 145 10.48 4.56 -10.16
N TRP A 146 10.56 5.33 -11.25
CA TRP A 146 11.80 5.96 -11.68
C TRP A 146 12.39 6.85 -10.58
N ASN A 147 11.55 7.64 -9.92
CA ASN A 147 11.99 8.47 -8.79
C ASN A 147 12.49 7.62 -7.61
N TRP A 148 11.76 6.58 -7.23
CA TRP A 148 12.15 5.68 -6.13
C TRP A 148 13.45 4.92 -6.41
N TYR A 149 13.62 4.34 -7.60
CA TYR A 149 14.86 3.67 -8.00
C TYR A 149 16.03 4.66 -8.08
N GLY A 150 15.79 5.88 -8.57
CA GLY A 150 16.79 6.95 -8.61
C GLY A 150 17.29 7.33 -7.21
N SER A 151 16.39 7.44 -6.22
CA SER A 151 16.75 7.71 -4.82
C SER A 151 17.50 6.53 -4.18
N GLY A 152 17.07 5.28 -4.43
CA GLY A 152 17.76 4.09 -3.95
C GLY A 152 19.19 3.97 -4.48
N MET A 153 19.40 4.27 -5.77
CA MET A 153 20.75 4.33 -6.37
C MET A 153 21.62 5.42 -5.76
N ARG A 154 21.06 6.62 -5.53
CA ARG A 154 21.78 7.75 -4.95
C ARG A 154 22.28 7.44 -3.54
N ASN A 155 21.45 6.80 -2.71
CA ASN A 155 21.85 6.37 -1.36
C ASN A 155 22.91 5.26 -1.37
N ARG A 156 22.85 4.31 -2.32
CA ARG A 156 23.91 3.31 -2.50
C ARG A 156 25.25 3.92 -2.88
N SER A 157 25.23 4.98 -3.69
CA SER A 157 26.43 5.71 -4.13
C SER A 157 27.10 6.43 -2.96
N SER A 158 26.30 7.10 -2.12
CA SER A 158 26.79 7.74 -0.89
C SER A 158 27.39 6.75 0.10
N LEU A 159 26.88 5.51 0.13
CA LEU A 159 27.38 4.46 1.00
C LEU A 159 28.72 3.86 0.57
N LEU A 160 28.94 3.75 -0.74
CA LEU A 160 30.23 3.34 -1.30
C LEU A 160 31.33 4.39 -1.07
N CYS A 161 30.98 5.68 -0.94
CA CYS A 161 31.93 6.75 -0.61
C CYS A 161 32.31 6.81 0.88
N LEU A 162 31.53 6.21 1.79
CA LEU A 162 31.80 6.20 3.23
C LEU A 162 32.57 4.95 3.68
N SER A 163 32.77 3.96 2.80
CA SER A 163 33.48 2.71 3.07
C SER A 163 34.89 2.63 2.46
N THR A 164 35.40 3.74 1.91
CA THR A 164 36.79 3.92 1.43
C THR A 164 37.50 4.98 2.23
#